data_AF-A0A060SK81-F1
#
_entry.id   AF-A0A060SK81-F1
#
_cell.length_a   1.000
_cell.length_b   1.000
_cell.length_c   1.000
_cell.angle_alpha   90.00
_cell.angle_beta   90.00
_cell.angle_gamma   90.00
#
_symmetry.space_group_name_H-M   'P 1'
#
loop_
_entity.id
_entity.type
_entity.pdbx_description
1 polymer ?
#
loop_
_entity_poly.entity_id
_entity_poly.type
_entity_poly.pdbx_seq_one_letter_code
_entity_poly.pdbx_strand_id
1 'polypeptide(L)'
;MTLPLNFPSVASELNVLSVLSLLNFASGYRVPLHKATGRGAFDNIRAFVFGAWISSSTGAGDYFSAKGMEAMTEATVADLMRVTDVIHVERPHEKIHGVTVGELGGPIWEVVQLITKTLKETGEALIKGGYPDLGSFVLEALKEGEKAKKAGQDEAEVALERLVRAIPAFQDMAFVYGQPVYCFKKAMLTLHSVALRFGNSESAIPVPRTSHLPIFADNVIPSLLVHLGVIDLTHADADLALPRLFPEAQNPERLQSLLSAAEPVDPAAAKKEKEVLREGPLLTVEQAFVLRAAAIDACELIVQTAKDLDTSDAAEDLSWLKEITPPEVDAWIWAVAKDRRDYRKLERFALRNTAYF
;
A
#
# COMPACT_ATOMS: atom_id res chain seq x y z
N MET A 1 -14.47 -0.22 -4.20
CA MET A 1 -13.66 0.85 -4.83
C MET A 1 -14.16 1.05 -6.25
N THR A 2 -14.76 2.20 -6.58
CA THR A 2 -15.22 2.49 -7.96
C THR A 2 -14.15 3.29 -8.69
N LEU A 3 -13.69 2.79 -9.84
CA LEU A 3 -12.74 3.52 -10.69
C LEU A 3 -13.52 4.50 -11.58
N PRO A 4 -13.11 5.77 -11.68
CA PRO A 4 -13.79 6.77 -12.51
C PRO A 4 -13.39 6.64 -13.99
N LEU A 5 -13.39 5.40 -14.51
CA LEU A 5 -12.93 5.06 -15.85
C LEU A 5 -14.00 4.23 -16.54
N ASN A 6 -14.11 4.37 -17.86
CA ASN A 6 -14.94 3.50 -18.68
C ASN A 6 -14.08 2.33 -19.18
N PHE A 7 -14.50 1.10 -18.91
CA PHE A 7 -13.79 -0.10 -19.32
C PHE A 7 -14.54 -0.80 -20.46
N PRO A 8 -13.85 -1.26 -21.52
CA PRO A 8 -14.50 -1.96 -22.62
C PRO A 8 -14.98 -3.36 -22.22
N SER A 9 -14.47 -3.91 -21.11
CA SER A 9 -14.88 -5.20 -20.55
C SER A 9 -14.54 -5.30 -19.06
N VAL A 10 -15.21 -6.22 -18.37
CA VAL A 10 -14.88 -6.57 -16.97
C VAL A 10 -13.45 -7.10 -16.84
N ALA A 11 -12.94 -7.81 -17.85
CA ALA A 11 -11.55 -8.27 -17.87
C ALA A 11 -10.55 -7.10 -17.89
N SER A 12 -10.86 -6.04 -18.65
CA SER A 12 -10.03 -4.83 -18.69
C SER A 12 -10.03 -4.09 -17.36
N GLU A 13 -11.21 -4.01 -16.72
CA GLU A 13 -11.34 -3.46 -15.37
C GLU A 13 -10.53 -4.25 -14.35
N LEU A 14 -10.60 -5.59 -14.38
CA LEU A 14 -9.81 -6.47 -13.52
C LEU A 14 -8.31 -6.26 -13.74
N ASN A 15 -7.85 -6.09 -14.99
CA ASN A 15 -6.45 -5.82 -15.28
C ASN A 15 -5.98 -4.51 -14.62
N VAL A 16 -6.71 -3.41 -14.84
CA VAL A 16 -6.37 -2.11 -14.24
C VAL A 16 -6.42 -2.13 -12.71
N LEU A 17 -7.43 -2.80 -12.14
CA LEU A 17 -7.53 -2.98 -10.69
C LEU A 17 -6.33 -3.76 -10.14
N SER A 18 -5.91 -4.81 -10.82
CA SER A 18 -4.77 -5.64 -10.42
C SER A 18 -3.45 -4.87 -10.50
N VAL A 19 -3.26 -4.05 -11.54
CA VAL A 19 -2.09 -3.18 -11.68
C VAL A 19 -2.06 -2.09 -10.61
N LEU A 20 -3.23 -1.51 -10.28
CA LEU A 20 -3.33 -0.52 -9.21
C LEU A 20 -2.90 -1.09 -7.86
N SER A 21 -3.29 -2.34 -7.56
CA SER A 21 -2.85 -3.05 -6.36
C SER A 21 -1.38 -3.47 -6.41
N LEU A 22 -0.89 -3.93 -7.57
CA LEU A 22 0.52 -4.26 -7.81
C LEU A 22 1.45 -3.06 -7.53
N LEU A 23 1.03 -1.86 -7.90
CA LEU A 23 1.80 -0.63 -7.72
C LEU A 23 1.50 0.10 -6.41
N ASN A 24 0.75 -0.51 -5.48
CA ASN A 24 0.41 0.08 -4.18
C ASN A 24 1.62 0.07 -3.21
N PHE A 25 2.65 0.85 -3.54
CA PHE A 25 3.87 1.05 -2.76
C PHE A 25 4.34 2.52 -2.82
N ALA A 26 5.59 2.76 -2.40
CA ALA A 26 6.29 4.05 -2.39
C ALA A 26 5.86 4.95 -1.21
N SER A 27 5.28 4.35 -0.17
CA SER A 27 4.92 5.06 1.05
C SER A 27 6.14 5.67 1.76
N GLY A 28 7.33 5.06 1.63
CA GLY A 28 8.61 5.62 2.06
C GLY A 28 9.09 6.87 1.30
N TYR A 29 8.41 7.24 0.21
CA TYR A 29 8.69 8.43 -0.61
C TYR A 29 7.60 9.49 -0.50
N ARG A 30 6.67 9.36 0.47
CA ARG A 30 5.52 10.26 0.63
C ARG A 30 5.90 11.74 0.67
N VAL A 31 6.93 12.11 1.44
CA VAL A 31 7.34 13.52 1.57
C VAL A 31 7.96 14.07 0.29
N PRO A 32 8.94 13.40 -0.35
CA PRO A 32 9.41 13.79 -1.67
C PRO A 32 8.29 13.90 -2.71
N LEU A 33 7.42 12.89 -2.81
CA LEU A 33 6.31 12.88 -3.76
C LEU A 33 5.35 14.05 -3.54
N HIS A 34 5.01 14.35 -2.29
CA HIS A 34 4.17 15.49 -1.98
C HIS A 34 4.83 16.83 -2.32
N LYS A 35 6.14 16.97 -2.11
CA LYS A 35 6.90 18.16 -2.52
C LYS A 35 6.91 18.33 -4.05
N ALA A 36 7.05 17.23 -4.79
CA ALA A 36 7.12 17.23 -6.24
C ALA A 36 5.76 17.47 -6.91
N THR A 37 4.69 16.82 -6.42
CA THR A 37 3.40 16.76 -7.15
C THR A 37 2.20 17.27 -6.36
N GLY A 38 2.38 17.62 -5.07
CA GLY A 38 1.30 17.99 -4.17
C GLY A 38 0.39 16.83 -3.76
N ARG A 39 0.80 15.58 -4.01
CA ARG A 39 -0.01 14.37 -3.77
C ARG A 39 0.70 13.39 -2.83
N GLY A 40 -0.08 12.62 -2.08
CA GLY A 40 0.46 11.50 -1.30
C GLY A 40 0.97 10.36 -2.20
N ALA A 41 1.66 9.37 -1.62
CA ALA A 41 2.25 8.26 -2.38
C ALA A 41 1.21 7.51 -3.25
N PHE A 42 0.12 7.03 -2.64
CA PHE A 42 -0.90 6.28 -3.38
C PHE A 42 -1.64 7.14 -4.42
N ASP A 43 -1.83 8.44 -4.19
CA ASP A 43 -2.46 9.32 -5.18
C ASP A 43 -1.55 9.56 -6.40
N ASN A 44 -0.22 9.52 -6.23
CA ASN A 44 0.71 9.51 -7.36
C ASN A 44 0.59 8.21 -8.16
N ILE A 45 0.50 7.06 -7.49
CA ILE A 45 0.28 5.77 -8.16
C ILE A 45 -1.03 5.75 -8.92
N ARG A 46 -2.13 6.22 -8.32
CA ARG A 46 -3.43 6.33 -8.99
C ARG A 46 -3.36 7.22 -10.22
N ALA A 47 -2.73 8.39 -10.10
CA ALA A 47 -2.57 9.31 -11.21
C ALA A 47 -1.76 8.69 -12.35
N PHE A 48 -0.67 7.98 -12.04
CA PHE A 48 0.13 7.24 -13.01
C PHE A 48 -0.72 6.16 -13.71
N VAL A 49 -1.39 5.30 -12.95
CA VAL A 49 -2.18 4.19 -13.50
C VAL A 49 -3.31 4.70 -14.40
N PHE A 50 -4.00 5.76 -13.98
CA PHE A 50 -5.05 6.36 -14.80
C PHE A 50 -4.49 7.05 -16.05
N GLY A 51 -3.36 7.75 -15.92
CA GLY A 51 -2.67 8.35 -17.07
C GLY A 51 -2.29 7.29 -18.11
N ALA A 52 -1.63 6.21 -17.67
CA ALA A 52 -1.24 5.10 -18.52
C ALA A 52 -2.45 4.44 -19.21
N TRP A 53 -3.53 4.17 -18.47
CA TRP A 53 -4.75 3.57 -19.03
C TRP A 53 -5.39 4.47 -20.10
N ILE A 54 -5.53 5.77 -19.80
CA ILE A 54 -6.13 6.74 -20.73
C ILE A 54 -5.28 6.86 -22.00
N SER A 55 -3.95 7.00 -21.86
CA SER A 55 -3.03 7.06 -22.99
C SER A 55 -3.09 5.80 -23.85
N SER A 56 -3.19 4.62 -23.22
CA SER A 56 -3.34 3.34 -23.93
C SER A 56 -4.63 3.28 -24.74
N SER A 57 -5.73 3.78 -24.15
CA SER A 57 -7.04 3.84 -24.79
C SER A 57 -7.11 4.79 -25.99
N THR A 58 -6.18 5.77 -26.07
CA THR A 58 -6.09 6.73 -27.18
C THR A 58 -5.08 6.34 -28.27
N GLY A 59 -4.56 5.11 -28.24
CA GLY A 59 -3.68 4.57 -29.29
C GLY A 59 -2.18 4.73 -29.07
N ALA A 60 -1.74 5.08 -27.85
CA ALA A 60 -0.31 5.18 -27.51
C ALA A 60 0.37 3.81 -27.24
N GLY A 61 -0.35 2.70 -27.46
CA GLY A 61 0.08 1.35 -27.10
C GLY A 61 -0.48 0.89 -25.75
N ASP A 62 -0.65 -0.41 -25.55
CA ASP A 62 -1.20 -0.96 -24.31
C ASP A 62 -0.12 -1.15 -23.25
N TYR A 63 0.04 -0.15 -22.38
CA TYR A 63 1.03 -0.15 -21.29
C TYR A 63 0.79 -1.24 -20.24
N PHE A 64 -0.42 -1.81 -20.15
CA PHE A 64 -0.78 -2.83 -19.17
C PHE A 64 -1.01 -4.22 -19.78
N SER A 65 -0.63 -4.40 -21.04
CA SER A 65 -0.31 -5.73 -21.58
C SER A 65 1.03 -6.22 -21.02
N ALA A 66 1.26 -7.53 -21.01
CA ALA A 66 2.51 -8.13 -20.57
C ALA A 66 3.73 -7.57 -21.34
N LYS A 67 3.58 -7.36 -22.66
CA LYS A 67 4.60 -6.72 -23.51
C LYS A 67 4.77 -5.23 -23.21
N GLY A 68 3.68 -4.51 -22.97
CA GLY A 68 3.74 -3.09 -22.61
C GLY A 68 4.45 -2.87 -21.27
N MET A 69 4.22 -3.75 -20.30
CA MET A 69 4.90 -3.75 -19.01
C MET A 69 6.40 -4.07 -19.14
N GLU A 70 6.76 -5.10 -19.90
CA GLU A 70 8.17 -5.45 -20.21
C GLU A 70 8.90 -4.31 -20.94
N ALA A 71 8.23 -3.62 -21.85
CA ALA A 71 8.80 -2.52 -22.62
C ALA A 71 8.80 -1.17 -21.88
N MET A 72 8.30 -1.10 -20.65
CA MET A 72 8.17 0.15 -19.91
C MET A 72 9.53 0.83 -19.68
N THR A 73 9.60 2.14 -19.88
CA THR A 73 10.83 2.92 -19.66
C THR A 73 10.66 3.94 -18.55
N GLU A 74 11.77 4.30 -17.92
CA GLU A 74 11.81 5.34 -16.89
C GLU A 74 11.32 6.69 -17.44
N ALA A 75 11.60 6.99 -18.71
CA ALA A 75 11.12 8.20 -19.37
C ALA A 75 9.58 8.21 -19.49
N THR A 76 8.98 7.09 -19.91
CA THR A 76 7.53 6.93 -19.97
C THR A 76 6.90 7.06 -18.58
N VAL A 77 7.50 6.44 -17.56
CA VAL A 77 7.01 6.53 -16.18
C VAL A 77 7.10 7.96 -15.65
N ALA A 78 8.23 8.65 -15.85
CA ALA A 78 8.41 10.03 -15.40
C ALA A 78 7.42 10.99 -16.07
N ASP A 79 7.15 10.82 -17.37
CA ASP A 79 6.17 11.61 -18.11
C ASP A 79 4.74 11.38 -17.60
N LEU A 80 4.31 10.12 -17.48
CA LEU A 80 2.98 9.76 -16.99
C LEU A 80 2.75 10.19 -15.53
N MET A 81 3.81 10.20 -14.71
CA MET A 81 3.81 10.74 -13.35
C MET A 81 3.86 12.27 -13.30
N ARG A 82 4.20 12.94 -14.41
CA ARG A 82 4.45 14.39 -14.51
C ARG A 82 5.57 14.87 -13.60
N VAL A 83 6.70 14.16 -13.62
CA VAL A 83 7.86 14.44 -12.76
C VAL A 83 9.17 14.60 -13.53
N THR A 84 9.13 14.71 -14.86
CA THR A 84 10.31 14.87 -15.73
C THR A 84 11.25 16.01 -15.30
N ASP A 85 10.70 17.09 -14.74
CA ASP A 85 11.47 18.27 -14.34
C ASP A 85 12.13 18.14 -12.94
N VAL A 86 11.83 17.07 -12.19
CA VAL A 86 12.26 16.90 -10.78
C VAL A 86 13.03 15.60 -10.52
N ILE A 87 13.45 14.91 -11.59
CA ILE A 87 14.29 13.69 -11.52
C ILE A 87 15.79 13.97 -11.71
N HIS A 88 16.18 15.24 -11.80
CA HIS A 88 17.59 15.64 -11.91
C HIS A 88 18.09 16.27 -10.61
N VAL A 89 19.34 15.98 -10.26
CA VAL A 89 20.06 16.58 -9.15
C VAL A 89 21.26 17.34 -9.72
N GLU A 90 21.35 18.61 -9.33
CA GLU A 90 22.46 19.49 -9.70
C GLU A 90 23.76 19.06 -9.00
N ARG A 91 24.82 18.85 -9.78
CA ARG A 91 26.16 18.52 -9.29
C ARG A 91 27.24 19.34 -9.99
N PRO A 92 28.30 19.77 -9.28
CA PRO A 92 29.42 20.45 -9.92
C PRO A 92 30.06 19.57 -11.00
N HIS A 93 30.34 20.15 -12.17
CA HIS A 93 31.01 19.44 -13.25
C HIS A 93 32.44 19.08 -12.83
N GLU A 94 32.85 17.81 -13.00
CA GLU A 94 34.10 17.25 -12.47
C GLU A 94 35.37 18.04 -12.86
N LYS A 95 35.36 18.67 -14.04
CA LYS A 95 36.55 19.28 -14.64
C LYS A 95 36.44 20.78 -14.91
N ILE A 96 35.26 21.37 -14.76
CA ILE A 96 35.03 22.79 -15.12
C ILE A 96 34.50 23.50 -13.90
N HIS A 97 35.39 24.23 -13.22
CA HIS A 97 35.04 25.01 -12.05
C HIS A 97 33.98 26.08 -12.39
N GLY A 98 32.93 26.15 -11.56
CA GLY A 98 31.82 27.08 -11.74
C GLY A 98 30.70 26.60 -12.67
N VAL A 99 30.81 25.38 -13.24
CA VAL A 99 29.73 24.76 -14.03
C VAL A 99 29.05 23.67 -13.20
N THR A 100 27.72 23.62 -13.30
CA THR A 100 26.87 22.61 -12.68
C THR A 100 26.19 21.81 -13.79
N VAL A 101 26.03 20.50 -13.59
CA VAL A 101 25.31 19.59 -14.47
C VAL A 101 24.17 18.91 -13.72
N GLY A 102 23.03 18.75 -14.39
CA GLY A 102 21.92 17.95 -13.89
C GLY A 102 22.15 16.48 -14.23
N GLU A 103 22.27 15.63 -13.21
CA GLU A 103 22.33 14.17 -13.35
C GLU A 103 21.02 13.55 -12.86
N LEU A 104 20.57 12.46 -13.50
CA LEU A 104 19.41 11.70 -13.01
C LEU A 104 19.67 11.22 -11.59
N GLY A 105 18.77 11.54 -10.66
CA GLY A 105 18.95 11.20 -9.26
C GLY A 105 17.88 11.74 -8.32
N GLY A 106 18.09 11.42 -7.05
CA GLY A 106 17.22 11.84 -5.96
C GLY A 106 15.97 10.98 -5.78
N PRO A 107 15.18 11.25 -4.73
CA PRO A 107 14.11 10.35 -4.31
C PRO A 107 12.98 10.14 -5.34
N ILE A 108 12.73 11.12 -6.23
CA ILE A 108 11.69 10.97 -7.27
C ILE A 108 12.18 10.04 -8.38
N TRP A 109 13.46 10.15 -8.75
CA TRP A 109 14.09 9.23 -9.69
C TRP A 109 14.06 7.79 -9.16
N GLU A 110 14.33 7.57 -7.87
CA GLU A 110 14.23 6.26 -7.23
C GLU A 110 12.81 5.66 -7.37
N VAL A 111 11.75 6.45 -7.20
CA VAL A 111 10.36 6.00 -7.41
C VAL A 111 10.10 5.61 -8.86
N VAL A 112 10.58 6.42 -9.81
CA VAL A 112 10.46 6.12 -11.25
C VAL A 112 11.13 4.79 -11.57
N GLN A 113 12.33 4.55 -11.03
CA GLN A 113 13.04 3.28 -11.20
C GLN A 113 12.28 2.10 -10.57
N LEU A 114 11.73 2.26 -9.36
CA LEU A 114 10.95 1.21 -8.69
C LEU A 114 9.69 0.81 -9.49
N ILE A 115 8.94 1.79 -10.00
CA ILE A 115 7.75 1.53 -10.83
C ILE A 115 8.14 0.83 -12.13
N THR A 116 9.17 1.36 -12.81
CA THR A 116 9.66 0.79 -14.08
C THR A 116 10.10 -0.66 -13.90
N LYS A 117 10.94 -0.92 -12.88
CA LYS A 117 11.41 -2.27 -12.55
C LYS A 117 10.25 -3.21 -12.22
N THR A 118 9.31 -2.77 -11.38
CA THR A 118 8.15 -3.58 -10.98
C THR A 118 7.30 -4.00 -12.19
N LEU A 119 7.04 -3.08 -13.11
CA LEU A 119 6.29 -3.38 -14.33
C LEU A 119 7.08 -4.32 -15.23
N LYS A 120 8.37 -4.08 -15.45
CA LYS A 120 9.22 -4.95 -16.27
C LYS A 120 9.23 -6.39 -15.77
N GLU A 121 9.56 -6.60 -14.50
CA GLU A 121 9.63 -7.94 -13.89
C GLU A 121 8.25 -8.63 -13.94
N THR A 122 7.16 -7.87 -13.79
CA THR A 122 5.80 -8.42 -13.93
C THR A 122 5.51 -8.81 -15.38
N GLY A 123 5.86 -7.96 -16.35
CA GLY A 123 5.70 -8.25 -17.78
C GLY A 123 6.46 -9.50 -18.21
N GLU A 124 7.72 -9.62 -17.78
CA GLU A 124 8.55 -10.81 -18.00
C GLU A 124 7.91 -12.08 -17.43
N ALA A 125 7.41 -12.02 -16.18
CA ALA A 125 6.75 -13.14 -15.54
C ALA A 125 5.46 -13.55 -16.27
N LEU A 126 4.66 -12.58 -16.72
CA LEU A 126 3.43 -12.82 -17.49
C LEU A 126 3.73 -13.44 -18.86
N ILE A 127 4.71 -12.89 -19.60
CA ILE A 127 5.15 -13.44 -20.90
C ILE A 127 5.61 -14.90 -20.72
N LYS A 128 6.45 -15.17 -19.71
CA LYS A 128 6.93 -16.52 -19.41
C LYS A 128 5.79 -17.46 -19.04
N GLY A 129 4.77 -16.97 -18.34
CA GLY A 129 3.56 -17.71 -17.98
C GLY A 129 2.54 -17.86 -19.11
N GLY A 130 2.73 -17.19 -20.25
CA GLY A 130 1.78 -17.19 -21.37
C GLY A 130 0.54 -16.32 -21.16
N TYR A 131 0.59 -15.36 -20.23
CA TYR A 131 -0.53 -14.45 -19.94
C TYR A 131 -0.40 -13.15 -20.75
N PRO A 132 -1.50 -12.66 -21.35
CA PRO A 132 -1.48 -11.42 -22.12
C PRO A 132 -1.38 -10.17 -21.25
N ASP A 133 -1.83 -10.25 -19.99
CA ASP A 133 -1.88 -9.15 -19.03
C ASP A 133 -2.06 -9.70 -17.59
N LEU A 134 -1.93 -8.82 -16.59
CA LEU A 134 -2.02 -9.20 -15.18
C LEU A 134 -3.44 -9.61 -14.78
N GLY A 135 -4.47 -8.95 -15.33
CA GLY A 135 -5.87 -9.28 -15.06
C GLY A 135 -6.23 -10.70 -15.46
N SER A 136 -5.71 -11.18 -16.59
CA SER A 136 -5.89 -12.54 -17.09
C SER A 136 -5.25 -13.57 -16.15
N PHE A 137 -4.05 -13.27 -15.66
CA PHE A 137 -3.37 -14.10 -14.65
C PHE A 137 -4.16 -14.14 -13.33
N VAL A 138 -4.60 -12.99 -12.83
CA VAL A 138 -5.42 -12.90 -11.61
C VAL A 138 -6.74 -13.65 -11.78
N LEU A 139 -7.40 -13.55 -12.93
CA LEU A 139 -8.63 -14.30 -13.21
C LEU A 139 -8.40 -15.82 -13.14
N GLU A 140 -7.27 -16.32 -13.63
CA GLU A 140 -6.92 -17.73 -13.51
C GLU A 140 -6.70 -18.13 -12.04
N ALA A 141 -5.96 -17.34 -11.27
CA ALA A 141 -5.77 -17.57 -9.83
C ALA A 141 -7.11 -17.61 -9.07
N LEU A 142 -8.05 -16.72 -9.40
CA LEU A 142 -9.38 -16.69 -8.82
C LEU A 142 -10.21 -17.93 -9.21
N LYS A 143 -10.09 -18.42 -10.44
CA LYS A 143 -10.74 -19.67 -10.89
C LYS A 143 -10.15 -20.90 -10.18
N GLU A 144 -8.86 -20.92 -9.91
CA GLU A 144 -8.23 -21.95 -9.09
C GLU A 144 -8.76 -21.90 -7.65
N GLY A 145 -8.85 -20.72 -7.06
CA GLY A 145 -9.48 -20.51 -5.75
C GLY A 145 -10.94 -21.00 -5.73
N GLU A 146 -11.73 -20.71 -6.76
CA GLU A 146 -13.12 -21.19 -6.84
C GLU A 146 -13.21 -22.73 -6.90
N LYS A 147 -12.28 -23.39 -7.60
CA LYS A 147 -12.18 -24.87 -7.59
C LYS A 147 -11.81 -25.39 -6.21
N ALA A 148 -10.87 -24.74 -5.53
CA ALA A 148 -10.46 -25.07 -4.17
C ALA A 148 -11.64 -24.94 -3.18
N LYS A 149 -12.45 -23.88 -3.30
CA LYS A 149 -13.70 -23.70 -2.54
C LYS A 149 -14.66 -24.88 -2.70
N LYS A 150 -14.87 -25.34 -3.93
CA LYS A 150 -15.73 -26.49 -4.24
C LYS A 150 -15.18 -27.80 -3.65
N ALA A 151 -13.87 -27.86 -3.40
CA ALA A 151 -13.19 -28.95 -2.70
C ALA A 151 -13.10 -28.75 -1.18
N GLY A 152 -13.70 -27.70 -0.62
CA GLY A 152 -13.68 -27.41 0.82
C GLY A 152 -12.38 -26.77 1.33
N GLN A 153 -11.53 -26.25 0.45
CA GLN A 153 -10.30 -25.53 0.78
C GLN A 153 -10.53 -24.02 0.81
N ASP A 154 -9.58 -23.26 1.37
CA ASP A 154 -9.62 -21.81 1.36
C ASP A 154 -9.30 -21.24 -0.02
N GLU A 155 -10.28 -20.59 -0.64
CA GLU A 155 -10.12 -20.03 -1.97
C GLU A 155 -9.16 -18.84 -2.05
N ALA A 156 -9.05 -18.07 -0.97
CA ALA A 156 -8.20 -16.89 -0.92
C ALA A 156 -6.74 -17.31 -0.73
N GLU A 157 -6.48 -18.33 0.09
CA GLU A 157 -5.13 -18.89 0.28
C GLU A 157 -4.57 -19.45 -1.03
N VAL A 158 -5.35 -20.25 -1.76
CA VAL A 158 -4.93 -20.83 -3.06
C VAL A 158 -4.66 -19.72 -4.08
N ALA A 159 -5.55 -18.73 -4.18
CA ALA A 159 -5.34 -17.60 -5.08
C ALA A 159 -4.10 -16.78 -4.66
N LEU A 160 -3.91 -16.54 -3.36
CA LEU A 160 -2.77 -15.79 -2.81
C LEU A 160 -1.45 -16.49 -3.13
N GLU A 161 -1.36 -17.79 -2.90
CA GLU A 161 -0.16 -18.59 -3.21
C GLU A 161 0.19 -18.48 -4.69
N ARG A 162 -0.82 -18.58 -5.58
CA ARG A 162 -0.63 -18.41 -7.02
C ARG A 162 -0.02 -17.05 -7.36
N LEU A 163 -0.55 -15.97 -6.80
CA LEU A 163 -0.04 -14.61 -7.02
C LEU A 163 1.41 -14.45 -6.56
N VAL A 164 1.71 -14.87 -5.32
CA VAL A 164 3.03 -14.69 -4.70
C VAL A 164 4.11 -15.52 -5.41
N ARG A 165 3.78 -16.75 -5.83
CA ARG A 165 4.75 -17.61 -6.52
C ARG A 165 5.12 -17.11 -7.92
N ALA A 166 4.19 -16.46 -8.61
CA ALA A 166 4.39 -16.06 -10.00
C ALA A 166 5.00 -14.66 -10.15
N ILE A 167 4.58 -13.69 -9.35
CA ILE A 167 4.90 -12.27 -9.55
C ILE A 167 5.81 -11.76 -8.42
N PRO A 168 7.09 -11.39 -8.70
CA PRO A 168 8.05 -10.95 -7.68
C PRO A 168 7.56 -9.79 -6.81
N ALA A 169 6.81 -8.84 -7.39
CA ALA A 169 6.34 -7.69 -6.63
C ALA A 169 5.28 -8.05 -5.56
N PHE A 170 4.70 -9.26 -5.59
CA PHE A 170 3.81 -9.79 -4.55
C PHE A 170 4.55 -10.53 -3.43
N GLN A 171 5.86 -10.77 -3.58
CA GLN A 171 6.72 -11.48 -2.62
C GLN A 171 7.17 -10.57 -1.48
N ASP A 172 6.21 -9.92 -0.83
CA ASP A 172 6.43 -9.05 0.33
C ASP A 172 6.75 -9.90 1.58
N MET A 173 8.03 -10.28 1.67
CA MET A 173 8.60 -11.14 2.70
C MET A 173 10.04 -10.77 3.01
N ALA A 174 10.49 -11.03 4.24
CA ALA A 174 11.87 -10.82 4.67
C ALA A 174 12.27 -11.83 5.74
N PHE A 175 13.57 -11.98 5.98
CA PHE A 175 14.07 -12.68 7.17
C PHE A 175 14.17 -11.71 8.34
N VAL A 176 13.59 -12.10 9.48
CA VAL A 176 13.66 -11.39 10.76
C VAL A 176 14.11 -12.41 11.80
N TYR A 177 15.20 -12.13 12.52
CA TYR A 177 15.83 -13.11 13.43
C TYR A 177 16.07 -14.50 12.79
N GLY A 178 16.42 -14.51 11.49
CA GLY A 178 16.62 -15.74 10.72
C GLY A 178 15.35 -16.52 10.38
N GLN A 179 14.16 -16.02 10.72
CA GLN A 179 12.87 -16.61 10.37
C GLN A 179 12.21 -15.84 9.22
N PRO A 180 11.59 -16.53 8.26
CA PRO A 180 10.85 -15.84 7.20
C PRO A 180 9.54 -15.25 7.77
N VAL A 181 9.34 -13.97 7.53
CA VAL A 181 8.11 -13.23 7.84
C VAL A 181 7.44 -12.86 6.53
N TYR A 182 6.15 -13.21 6.42
CA TYR A 182 5.35 -13.00 5.23
C TYR A 182 4.25 -11.97 5.51
N CYS A 183 4.28 -10.83 4.82
CA CYS A 183 3.24 -9.81 4.95
C CYS A 183 2.30 -9.81 3.73
N PHE A 184 2.80 -10.11 2.52
CA PHE A 184 2.01 -10.26 1.28
C PHE A 184 0.95 -9.16 1.02
N LYS A 185 1.24 -7.93 1.48
CA LYS A 185 0.26 -6.84 1.56
C LYS A 185 -0.47 -6.59 0.25
N LYS A 186 0.27 -6.43 -0.86
CA LYS A 186 -0.31 -6.13 -2.17
C LYS A 186 -1.07 -7.31 -2.78
N ALA A 187 -0.65 -8.54 -2.51
CA ALA A 187 -1.33 -9.73 -3.01
C ALA A 187 -2.70 -9.89 -2.33
N MET A 188 -2.74 -9.78 -1.00
CA MET A 188 -3.99 -9.79 -0.23
C MET A 188 -4.88 -8.60 -0.57
N LEU A 189 -4.31 -7.40 -0.71
CA LEU A 189 -5.04 -6.21 -1.19
C LEU A 189 -5.65 -6.43 -2.58
N THR A 190 -4.98 -7.17 -3.46
CA THR A 190 -5.51 -7.49 -4.80
C THR A 190 -6.76 -8.33 -4.69
N LEU A 191 -6.73 -9.42 -3.90
CA LEU A 191 -7.90 -10.28 -3.66
C LEU A 191 -9.04 -9.52 -2.99
N HIS A 192 -8.74 -8.72 -1.98
CA HIS A 192 -9.75 -7.92 -1.27
C HIS A 192 -10.35 -6.83 -2.17
N SER A 193 -9.55 -6.19 -3.02
CA SER A 193 -10.04 -5.21 -3.99
C SER A 193 -10.99 -5.83 -5.00
N VAL A 194 -10.71 -7.06 -5.47
CA VAL A 194 -11.62 -7.84 -6.32
C VAL A 194 -12.92 -8.13 -5.58
N ALA A 195 -12.86 -8.59 -4.33
CA ALA A 195 -14.05 -8.87 -3.53
C ALA A 195 -14.93 -7.64 -3.33
N LEU A 196 -14.34 -6.49 -2.98
CA LEU A 196 -15.07 -5.23 -2.84
C LEU A 196 -15.64 -4.71 -4.17
N ARG A 197 -14.96 -4.95 -5.29
CA ARG A 197 -15.39 -4.42 -6.60
C ARG A 197 -16.47 -5.26 -7.24
N PHE A 198 -16.33 -6.59 -7.16
CA PHE A 198 -17.15 -7.54 -7.91
C PHE A 198 -18.12 -8.34 -7.04
N GLY A 199 -18.02 -8.29 -5.71
CA GLY A 199 -18.86 -9.06 -4.77
C GLY A 199 -20.36 -8.78 -4.85
N ASN A 200 -20.73 -7.56 -5.26
CA ASN A 200 -22.12 -7.15 -5.47
C ASN A 200 -22.49 -7.03 -6.96
N SER A 201 -21.69 -7.60 -7.86
CA SER A 201 -21.91 -7.53 -9.30
C SER A 201 -22.34 -8.88 -9.87
N GLU A 202 -23.15 -8.87 -10.94
CA GLU A 202 -23.47 -10.06 -11.73
C GLU A 202 -22.31 -10.50 -12.65
N SER A 203 -21.07 -10.09 -12.35
CA SER A 203 -19.92 -10.40 -13.20
C SER A 203 -19.53 -11.87 -13.10
N ALA A 204 -18.95 -12.42 -14.17
CA ALA A 204 -18.42 -13.78 -14.20
C ALA A 204 -17.08 -13.96 -13.46
N ILE A 205 -16.61 -12.93 -12.75
CA ILE A 205 -15.34 -12.98 -12.00
C ILE A 205 -15.58 -13.74 -10.69
N PRO A 206 -14.86 -14.83 -10.40
CA PRO A 206 -14.97 -15.50 -9.11
C PRO A 206 -14.54 -14.58 -7.98
N VAL A 207 -15.37 -14.48 -6.94
CA VAL A 207 -15.14 -13.60 -5.80
C VAL A 207 -14.65 -14.43 -4.60
N PRO A 208 -13.42 -14.19 -4.10
CA PRO A 208 -12.90 -14.91 -2.95
C PRO A 208 -13.50 -14.34 -1.66
N ARG A 209 -13.68 -15.18 -0.63
CA ARG A 209 -13.96 -14.70 0.72
C ARG A 209 -12.69 -14.10 1.30
N THR A 210 -12.74 -12.83 1.70
CA THR A 210 -11.56 -12.12 2.21
C THR A 210 -11.74 -11.58 3.63
N SER A 211 -12.86 -11.88 4.29
CA SER A 211 -13.16 -11.39 5.65
C SER A 211 -12.20 -11.92 6.72
N HIS A 212 -11.49 -13.01 6.44
CA HIS A 212 -10.51 -13.61 7.34
C HIS A 212 -9.06 -13.20 7.00
N LEU A 213 -8.84 -12.43 5.93
CA LEU A 213 -7.48 -11.98 5.60
C LEU A 213 -7.00 -11.00 6.69
N PRO A 214 -5.71 -11.03 7.05
CA PRO A 214 -5.16 -10.05 7.98
C PRO A 214 -5.17 -8.66 7.36
N ILE A 215 -4.82 -7.65 8.16
CA ILE A 215 -4.64 -6.28 7.67
C ILE A 215 -3.60 -6.20 6.55
N PHE A 216 -3.73 -5.20 5.67
CA PHE A 216 -2.82 -4.96 4.56
C PHE A 216 -1.67 -4.05 5.03
N ALA A 217 -0.89 -4.53 6.01
CA ALA A 217 0.09 -3.76 6.77
C ALA A 217 1.09 -3.01 5.86
N ASP A 218 0.88 -1.71 5.69
CA ASP A 218 1.78 -0.77 5.03
C ASP A 218 2.65 -0.03 6.07
N ASN A 219 2.91 1.27 5.88
CA ASN A 219 3.57 2.09 6.90
C ASN A 219 2.61 2.95 7.75
N VAL A 220 1.33 3.03 7.39
CA VAL A 220 0.33 3.86 8.08
C VAL A 220 -0.11 3.17 9.36
N ILE A 221 -0.64 1.96 9.26
CA ILE A 221 -1.24 1.24 10.39
C ILE A 221 -0.19 0.95 11.46
N PRO A 222 0.99 0.37 11.17
CA PRO A 222 1.96 0.09 12.23
C PRO A 222 2.48 1.36 12.90
N SER A 223 2.72 2.44 12.13
CA SER A 223 3.13 3.72 12.72
C SER A 223 2.06 4.28 13.66
N LEU A 224 0.80 4.22 13.25
CA LEU A 224 -0.31 4.73 14.05
C LEU A 224 -0.48 3.91 15.34
N LEU A 225 -0.42 2.58 15.25
CA LEU A 225 -0.51 1.70 16.43
C LEU A 225 0.64 1.91 17.42
N VAL A 226 1.84 2.25 16.95
CA VAL A 226 2.94 2.68 17.83
C VAL A 226 2.59 3.99 18.56
N HIS A 227 2.14 5.03 17.85
CA HIS A 227 1.77 6.31 18.48
C HIS A 227 0.55 6.21 19.41
N LEU A 228 -0.34 5.25 19.17
CA LEU A 228 -1.51 4.98 20.02
C LEU A 228 -1.20 4.03 21.19
N GLY A 229 0.06 3.64 21.37
CA GLY A 229 0.47 2.77 22.49
C GLY A 229 -0.08 1.35 22.40
N VAL A 230 -0.64 0.94 21.26
CA VAL A 230 -1.09 -0.44 21.02
C VAL A 230 0.10 -1.34 20.75
N ILE A 231 1.04 -0.88 19.92
CA ILE A 231 2.35 -1.52 19.77
C ILE A 231 3.30 -0.84 20.74
N ASP A 232 3.51 -1.46 21.90
CA ASP A 232 4.48 -0.99 22.87
C ASP A 232 5.90 -1.41 22.48
N LEU A 233 6.79 -0.43 22.37
CA LEU A 233 8.19 -0.62 22.00
C LEU A 233 9.11 -0.78 23.22
N THR A 234 8.65 -0.58 24.46
CA THR A 234 9.50 -0.60 25.67
C THR A 234 10.32 -1.88 25.83
N HIS A 235 9.78 -3.01 25.35
CA HIS A 235 10.40 -4.33 25.39
C HIS A 235 10.87 -4.82 24.01
N ALA A 236 10.92 -3.94 23.00
CA ALA A 236 11.49 -4.29 21.71
C ALA A 236 12.97 -4.66 21.85
N ASP A 237 13.45 -5.54 20.97
CA ASP A 237 14.84 -5.94 20.92
C ASP A 237 15.76 -4.70 20.86
N ALA A 238 16.73 -4.67 21.77
CA ALA A 238 17.67 -3.57 21.92
C ALA A 238 18.50 -3.35 20.65
N ASP A 239 18.79 -4.40 19.89
CA ASP A 239 19.56 -4.34 18.64
C ASP A 239 18.79 -3.64 17.52
N LEU A 240 17.45 -3.68 17.56
CA LEU A 240 16.61 -2.95 16.61
C LEU A 240 16.45 -1.47 16.99
N ALA A 241 16.72 -1.09 18.25
CA ALA A 241 16.63 0.28 18.75
C ALA A 241 15.30 1.02 18.43
N LEU A 242 14.20 0.27 18.25
CA LEU A 242 12.89 0.82 17.85
C LEU A 242 12.38 1.94 18.78
N PRO A 243 12.52 1.87 20.12
CA PRO A 243 12.15 2.98 21.02
C PRO A 243 12.76 4.32 20.65
N ARG A 244 14.03 4.33 20.22
CA ARG A 244 14.76 5.55 19.88
C ARG A 244 14.27 6.18 18.57
N LEU A 245 13.64 5.40 17.71
CA LEU A 245 13.10 5.85 16.42
C LEU A 245 11.71 6.48 16.57
N PHE A 246 11.00 6.19 17.66
CA PHE A 246 9.69 6.75 17.98
C PHE A 246 9.66 7.37 19.40
N PRO A 247 10.53 8.36 19.69
CA PRO A 247 10.66 8.89 21.05
C PRO A 247 9.34 9.49 21.59
N GLU A 248 8.53 10.02 20.69
CA GLU A 248 7.26 10.66 21.01
C GLU A 248 6.13 9.67 21.31
N ALA A 249 6.22 8.43 20.83
CA ALA A 249 5.19 7.42 21.06
C ALA A 249 5.12 6.97 22.53
N GLN A 250 6.20 7.21 23.29
CA GLN A 250 6.28 6.89 24.72
C GLN A 250 5.84 8.05 25.62
N ASN A 251 5.40 9.19 25.05
CA ASN A 251 4.97 10.33 25.84
C ASN A 251 3.50 10.16 26.30
N PRO A 252 3.23 10.01 27.63
CA PRO A 252 1.89 9.76 28.13
C PRO A 252 0.91 10.91 27.87
N GLU A 253 1.38 12.16 27.93
CA GLU A 253 0.53 13.34 27.67
C GLU A 253 0.08 13.38 26.20
N ARG A 254 1.00 13.05 25.29
CA ARG A 254 0.70 12.95 23.86
C ARG A 254 -0.27 11.81 23.57
N LEU A 255 -0.06 10.64 24.17
CA LEU A 255 -0.96 9.50 24.02
C LEU A 255 -2.37 9.86 24.51
N GLN A 256 -2.49 10.46 25.70
CA GLN A 256 -3.77 10.90 26.24
C GLN A 256 -4.47 11.91 25.31
N SER A 257 -3.71 12.83 24.70
CA SER A 257 -4.24 13.75 23.71
C SER A 257 -4.74 13.05 22.45
N LEU A 258 -4.05 12.02 21.95
CA LEU A 258 -4.46 11.26 20.76
C LEU A 258 -5.72 10.42 21.02
N LEU A 259 -5.83 9.83 22.21
CA LEU A 259 -7.00 9.04 22.62
C LEU A 259 -8.23 9.90 22.95
N SER A 260 -8.05 11.20 23.14
CA SER A 260 -9.15 12.14 23.37
C SER A 260 -10.00 12.34 22.10
N ALA A 261 -11.24 12.81 22.29
CA ALA A 261 -12.14 13.12 21.19
C ALA A 261 -11.50 14.15 20.24
N ALA A 262 -11.64 13.93 18.94
CA ALA A 262 -11.08 14.83 17.94
C ALA A 262 -11.71 16.23 18.04
N GLU A 263 -10.89 17.27 17.94
CA GLU A 263 -11.38 18.64 17.89
C GLU A 263 -12.27 18.85 16.65
N PRO A 264 -13.41 19.57 16.78
CA PRO A 264 -14.24 19.92 15.64
C PRO A 264 -13.43 20.73 14.62
N VAL A 265 -13.31 20.23 13.40
CA VAL A 265 -12.59 20.93 12.33
C VAL A 265 -13.54 21.87 11.61
N ASP A 266 -13.27 23.18 11.68
CA ASP A 266 -13.90 24.15 10.77
C ASP A 266 -13.43 23.87 9.32
N PRO A 267 -14.34 23.52 8.39
CA PRO A 267 -14.01 23.24 7.00
C PRO A 267 -13.27 24.40 6.29
N ALA A 268 -13.48 25.64 6.75
CA ALA A 268 -12.81 26.83 6.22
C ALA A 268 -11.36 26.97 6.71
N ALA A 269 -11.07 26.52 7.94
CA ALA A 269 -9.74 26.52 8.53
C ALA A 269 -8.85 25.40 7.94
N ALA A 270 -9.43 24.24 7.65
CA ALA A 270 -8.74 23.09 7.06
C ALA A 270 -8.08 23.39 5.69
N LYS A 271 -8.60 24.35 4.93
CA LYS A 271 -8.05 24.75 3.62
C LYS A 271 -6.87 25.72 3.70
N LYS A 272 -6.65 26.40 4.85
CA LYS A 272 -5.66 27.50 4.96
C LYS A 272 -4.29 27.06 5.45
N GLU A 273 -4.18 25.94 6.16
CA GLU A 273 -2.87 25.43 6.56
C GLU A 273 -2.23 24.58 5.47
N LYS A 274 -1.16 25.10 4.85
CA LYS A 274 -0.21 24.26 4.12
C LYS A 274 0.50 23.39 5.15
N GLU A 275 -0.05 22.21 5.39
CA GLU A 275 0.48 21.23 6.34
C GLU A 275 1.86 20.75 5.87
N VAL A 276 2.91 21.09 6.62
CA VAL A 276 4.28 20.65 6.33
C VAL A 276 4.40 19.19 6.73
N LEU A 277 4.35 18.29 5.74
CA LEU A 277 4.55 16.87 5.97
C LEU A 277 5.99 16.62 6.45
N ARG A 278 6.13 16.10 7.67
CA ARG A 278 7.40 15.62 8.21
C ARG A 278 7.68 14.20 7.76
N GLU A 279 8.94 13.94 7.47
CA GLU A 279 9.43 12.59 7.22
C GLU A 279 9.59 11.90 8.57
N GLY A 280 9.02 10.70 8.70
CA GLY A 280 9.23 9.90 9.91
C GLY A 280 10.54 9.13 9.86
N PRO A 281 10.80 8.25 10.84
CA PRO A 281 12.06 7.52 10.92
C PRO A 281 12.26 6.63 9.68
N LEU A 282 13.49 6.66 9.15
CA LEU A 282 13.92 5.70 8.14
C LEU A 282 14.25 4.38 8.82
N LEU A 283 13.57 3.31 8.44
CA LEU A 283 13.79 1.98 9.01
C LEU A 283 14.61 1.11 8.07
N THR A 284 15.30 0.15 8.67
CA THR A 284 15.82 -1.02 7.96
C THR A 284 14.69 -1.97 7.56
N VAL A 285 14.99 -2.92 6.68
CA VAL A 285 14.03 -3.97 6.28
C VAL A 285 13.54 -4.73 7.51
N GLU A 286 14.44 -5.17 8.38
CA GLU A 286 14.10 -5.96 9.57
C GLU A 286 13.20 -5.16 10.53
N GLN A 287 13.57 -3.91 10.86
CA GLN A 287 12.74 -3.03 11.70
C GLN A 287 11.34 -2.82 11.12
N ALA A 288 11.23 -2.59 9.81
CA ALA A 288 9.95 -2.40 9.15
C ALA A 288 9.08 -3.67 9.20
N PHE A 289 9.67 -4.85 8.95
CA PHE A 289 8.94 -6.11 9.01
C PHE A 289 8.52 -6.49 10.44
N VAL A 290 9.33 -6.18 11.45
CA VAL A 290 8.94 -6.36 12.87
C VAL A 290 7.71 -5.54 13.21
N LEU A 291 7.70 -4.24 12.86
CA LEU A 291 6.54 -3.39 13.13
C LEU A 291 5.31 -3.83 12.35
N ARG A 292 5.47 -4.23 11.08
CA ARG A 292 4.36 -4.70 10.23
C ARG A 292 3.77 -6.02 10.74
N ALA A 293 4.61 -6.96 11.16
CA ALA A 293 4.17 -8.21 11.78
C ALA A 293 3.46 -7.95 13.11
N ALA A 294 4.00 -7.06 13.95
CA ALA A 294 3.37 -6.65 15.21
C ALA A 294 2.01 -5.98 14.98
N ALA A 295 1.86 -5.19 13.92
CA ALA A 295 0.58 -4.59 13.56
C ALA A 295 -0.46 -5.61 13.09
N ILE A 296 -0.04 -6.64 12.36
CA ILE A 296 -0.93 -7.75 11.98
C ILE A 296 -1.47 -8.42 13.24
N ASP A 297 -0.58 -8.84 14.14
CA ASP A 297 -0.95 -9.48 15.41
C ASP A 297 -1.84 -8.57 16.28
N ALA A 298 -1.45 -7.30 16.44
CA ALA A 298 -2.23 -6.32 17.20
C ALA A 298 -3.65 -6.13 16.65
N CYS A 299 -3.83 -6.10 15.33
CA CYS A 299 -5.16 -5.97 14.74
C CYS A 299 -6.01 -7.24 14.89
N GLU A 300 -5.41 -8.43 14.86
CA GLU A 300 -6.11 -9.67 15.21
C GLU A 300 -6.57 -9.63 16.68
N LEU A 301 -5.72 -9.17 17.59
CA LEU A 301 -6.07 -8.99 19.00
C LEU A 301 -7.16 -7.94 19.23
N ILE A 302 -7.16 -6.84 18.46
CA ILE A 302 -8.24 -5.83 18.49
C ILE A 302 -9.58 -6.48 18.11
N VAL A 303 -9.59 -7.26 17.02
CA VAL A 303 -10.80 -7.96 16.56
C VAL A 303 -11.27 -8.97 17.60
N GLN A 304 -10.36 -9.77 18.16
CA GLN A 304 -10.68 -10.74 19.20
C GLN A 304 -11.25 -10.03 20.45
N THR A 305 -10.60 -8.96 20.89
CA THR A 305 -11.06 -8.17 22.04
C THR A 305 -12.45 -7.61 21.81
N ALA A 306 -12.72 -7.03 20.64
CA ALA A 306 -14.06 -6.54 20.30
C ALA A 306 -15.13 -7.65 20.33
N LYS A 307 -14.78 -8.84 19.83
CA LYS A 307 -15.63 -10.02 19.86
C LYS A 307 -15.85 -10.60 21.25
N ASP A 308 -15.01 -10.28 22.21
CA ASP A 308 -15.13 -10.75 23.60
C ASP A 308 -15.70 -9.70 24.56
N LEU A 309 -15.75 -8.41 24.16
CA LEU A 309 -16.33 -7.35 24.99
C LEU A 309 -17.78 -7.64 25.37
N ASP A 310 -18.09 -7.61 26.66
CA ASP A 310 -19.48 -7.66 27.11
C ASP A 310 -20.14 -6.30 26.87
N THR A 311 -21.17 -6.30 26.03
CA THR A 311 -21.90 -5.10 25.62
C THR A 311 -23.33 -5.10 26.17
N SER A 312 -23.68 -6.01 27.09
CA SER A 312 -25.05 -6.09 27.64
C SER A 312 -25.50 -4.82 28.34
N ASP A 313 -24.55 -4.12 28.97
CA ASP A 313 -24.79 -2.93 29.79
C ASP A 313 -24.48 -1.63 29.04
N ALA A 314 -24.17 -1.71 27.74
CA ALA A 314 -23.89 -0.53 26.93
C ALA A 314 -25.19 0.27 26.67
N ALA A 315 -25.09 1.59 26.73
CA ALA A 315 -26.21 2.49 26.45
C ALA A 315 -26.66 2.45 24.97
N GLU A 316 -25.81 1.93 24.09
CA GLU A 316 -26.04 1.78 22.65
C GLU A 316 -25.86 0.31 22.24
N ASP A 317 -26.52 -0.11 21.16
CA ASP A 317 -26.34 -1.45 20.60
C ASP A 317 -24.96 -1.58 19.94
N LEU A 318 -24.06 -2.28 20.63
CA LEU A 318 -22.69 -2.56 20.17
C LEU A 318 -22.54 -3.97 19.59
N SER A 319 -23.64 -4.64 19.21
CA SER A 319 -23.60 -5.99 18.61
C SER A 319 -22.74 -6.06 17.35
N TRP A 320 -22.62 -4.96 16.61
CA TRP A 320 -21.76 -4.83 15.43
C TRP A 320 -20.28 -5.15 15.72
N LEU A 321 -19.80 -4.98 16.96
CA LEU A 321 -18.44 -5.33 17.37
C LEU A 321 -18.14 -6.83 17.21
N LYS A 322 -19.17 -7.68 17.22
CA LYS A 322 -18.99 -9.13 17.05
C LYS A 322 -18.72 -9.54 15.60
N GLU A 323 -19.10 -8.68 14.65
CA GLU A 323 -19.02 -8.97 13.22
C GLU A 323 -17.81 -8.30 12.55
N ILE A 324 -17.04 -7.48 13.28
CA ILE A 324 -15.89 -6.79 12.70
C ILE A 324 -14.83 -7.79 12.21
N THR A 325 -14.22 -7.43 11.09
CA THR A 325 -13.18 -8.21 10.42
C THR A 325 -11.85 -7.45 10.39
N PRO A 326 -10.70 -8.13 10.32
CA PRO A 326 -9.41 -7.45 10.20
C PRO A 326 -9.33 -6.47 9.00
N PRO A 327 -9.86 -6.77 7.79
CA PRO A 327 -9.87 -5.81 6.70
C PRO A 327 -10.74 -4.56 6.96
N GLU A 328 -11.80 -4.67 7.75
CA GLU A 328 -12.60 -3.49 8.16
C GLU A 328 -11.86 -2.65 9.19
N VAL A 329 -11.11 -3.28 10.11
CA VAL A 329 -10.20 -2.57 11.02
C VAL A 329 -9.10 -1.86 10.24
N ASP A 330 -8.49 -2.51 9.24
CA ASP A 330 -7.52 -1.90 8.31
C ASP A 330 -8.09 -0.64 7.65
N ALA A 331 -9.26 -0.79 7.01
CA ALA A 331 -9.94 0.30 6.32
C ALA A 331 -10.30 1.46 7.26
N TRP A 332 -10.78 1.14 8.46
CA TRP A 332 -11.14 2.14 9.46
C TRP A 332 -9.91 2.89 9.99
N ILE A 333 -8.86 2.17 10.42
CA ILE A 333 -7.61 2.77 10.92
C ILE A 333 -7.01 3.69 9.85
N TRP A 334 -6.97 3.22 8.61
CA TRP A 334 -6.45 4.00 7.50
C TRP A 334 -7.28 5.27 7.21
N ALA A 335 -8.62 5.18 7.30
CA ALA A 335 -9.51 6.32 7.13
C ALA A 335 -9.30 7.35 8.25
N VAL A 336 -9.33 6.93 9.53
CA VAL A 336 -9.12 7.86 10.65
C VAL A 336 -7.72 8.48 10.63
N ALA A 337 -6.69 7.75 10.18
CA ALA A 337 -5.34 8.28 10.01
C ALA A 337 -5.25 9.42 8.97
N LYS A 338 -6.27 9.60 8.14
CA LYS A 338 -6.38 10.67 7.15
C LYS A 338 -7.35 11.77 7.55
N ASP A 339 -8.46 11.38 8.17
CA ASP A 339 -9.57 12.28 8.50
C ASP A 339 -9.29 13.08 9.77
N ARG A 340 -8.66 12.46 10.78
CA ARG A 340 -8.24 13.14 12.00
C ARG A 340 -6.97 13.97 11.74
N ARG A 341 -7.05 15.28 11.99
CA ARG A 341 -5.97 16.24 11.71
C ARG A 341 -4.72 15.99 12.57
N ASP A 342 -4.90 15.61 13.82
CA ASP A 342 -3.82 15.21 14.72
C ASP A 342 -3.15 13.91 14.25
N TYR A 343 -3.93 12.91 13.82
CA TYR A 343 -3.39 11.64 13.31
C TYR A 343 -2.65 11.82 11.99
N ARG A 344 -3.15 12.70 11.11
CA ARG A 344 -2.51 13.02 9.82
C ARG A 344 -1.12 13.64 9.99
N LYS A 345 -0.89 14.35 11.10
CA LYS A 345 0.41 14.96 11.46
C LYS A 345 1.40 13.96 12.04
N LEU A 346 0.95 12.76 12.45
CA LEU A 346 1.84 11.76 13.00
C LEU A 346 2.88 11.32 11.97
N GLU A 347 4.11 11.20 12.44
CA GLU A 347 5.21 10.70 11.66
C GLU A 347 4.99 9.22 11.37
N ARG A 348 5.10 8.88 10.09
CA ARG A 348 5.00 7.51 9.60
C ARG A 348 6.40 7.07 9.21
N PHE A 349 6.78 5.88 9.63
CA PHE A 349 8.08 5.35 9.26
C PHE A 349 8.20 5.22 7.74
N ALA A 350 9.43 5.24 7.25
CA ALA A 350 9.73 5.11 5.84
C ALA A 350 10.75 3.98 5.63
N LEU A 351 10.46 3.09 4.68
CA LEU A 351 11.43 2.18 4.08
C LEU A 351 11.54 2.55 2.61
N ARG A 352 12.74 2.90 2.16
CA ARG A 352 13.02 3.27 0.76
C ARG A 352 13.56 2.06 -0.01
N ASN A 353 13.59 2.19 -1.34
CA ASN A 353 14.10 1.14 -2.24
C ASN A 353 13.38 -0.21 -2.12
N THR A 354 12.09 -0.18 -1.77
CA THR A 354 11.24 -1.37 -1.72
C THR A 354 10.02 -1.16 -2.63
N ALA A 355 9.61 -2.24 -3.31
CA ALA A 355 8.40 -2.27 -4.12
C ALA A 355 7.20 -2.86 -3.36
N TYR A 356 7.32 -3.16 -2.07
CA TYR A 356 6.33 -3.96 -1.35
C TYR A 356 5.18 -3.16 -0.71
N PHE A 357 5.43 -1.95 -0.21
CA PHE A 357 4.41 -1.16 0.50
C PHE A 357 4.59 0.36 0.46
#